data_AF-M3ZMP5-F1
#
_entry.id   AF-M3ZMP5-F1
#
_cell.length_a   1.000
_cell.length_b   1.000
_cell.length_c   1.000
_cell.angle_alpha   90.00
_cell.angle_beta   90.00
_cell.angle_gamma   90.00
#
_symmetry.space_group_name_H-M   'P 1'
#
loop_
_entity.id
_entity.type
_entity.pdbx_description
1 polymer ?
#
loop_
_entity_poly.entity_id
_entity_poly.type
_entity_poly.pdbx_seq_one_letter_code
_entity_poly.pdbx_strand_id
1 'polypeptide(L)'
;MFKKMTEFGPDSGGRVKGVTIVKPIVFGNVARYFGKKREEDGHTHQWSVYVKPYRNEDMSAYVKKIQFKLHESYVNPLRVVTKPPYEITETGWGEFEIIIKIFFIDPNERPVTLYHLLKLFQSDSSAMPKKTVVSEFYDEMIFQDPTAMMQQLLTTSRQLTLGAYKHETEFGELEQRTKEKLEAAKKRTSQEITELKDRLKASRENINHLKGEIRRLEEDGDHKEH
;
A
#
# COMPACT_ATOMS: atom_id res chain seq x y z
N MET A 1 -0.27 -32.90 14.83
CA MET A 1 -1.04 -33.62 13.81
C MET A 1 -1.56 -32.60 12.82
N PHE A 2 -1.21 -32.69 11.53
CA PHE A 2 -1.79 -31.84 10.49
C PHE A 2 -3.17 -32.37 10.12
N LYS A 3 -4.23 -31.61 10.37
CA LYS A 3 -5.58 -31.97 9.92
C LYS A 3 -5.66 -31.83 8.39
N LYS A 4 -6.19 -32.85 7.70
CA LYS A 4 -6.42 -32.78 6.25
C LYS A 4 -7.55 -31.79 5.95
N MET A 5 -7.57 -31.19 4.75
CA MET A 5 -8.63 -30.24 4.32
C MET A 5 -10.06 -30.77 4.53
N THR A 6 -10.26 -32.09 4.46
CA THR A 6 -11.56 -32.76 4.66
C THR A 6 -12.04 -32.79 6.11
N GLU A 7 -11.20 -32.43 7.08
CA GLU A 7 -11.51 -32.52 8.52
C GLU A 7 -12.09 -31.23 9.12
N PHE A 8 -12.13 -30.12 8.35
CA PHE A 8 -12.59 -28.83 8.84
C PHE A 8 -14.09 -28.56 8.61
N GLY A 9 -14.80 -29.43 7.89
CA GLY A 9 -16.23 -29.22 7.63
C GLY A 9 -16.52 -28.01 6.71
N PRO A 10 -17.80 -27.68 6.47
CA PRO A 10 -18.20 -26.63 5.52
C PRO A 10 -17.88 -25.21 6.01
N ASP A 11 -17.68 -25.01 7.31
CA ASP A 11 -17.36 -23.72 7.94
C ASP A 11 -15.84 -23.53 8.15
N SER A 12 -15.01 -24.39 7.57
CA SER A 12 -13.56 -24.35 7.70
C SER A 12 -13.07 -24.41 9.16
N GLY A 13 -13.85 -25.02 10.05
CA GLY A 13 -13.58 -25.16 11.49
C GLY A 13 -13.91 -23.91 12.31
N GLY A 14 -14.70 -22.98 11.75
CA GLY A 14 -15.13 -21.75 12.42
C GLY A 14 -14.04 -20.67 12.52
N ARG A 15 -14.45 -19.43 12.78
CA ARG A 15 -13.54 -18.28 12.95
C ARG A 15 -12.89 -18.27 14.33
N VAL A 16 -11.56 -18.10 14.36
CA VAL A 16 -10.77 -18.07 15.59
C VAL A 16 -10.69 -16.63 16.10
N LYS A 17 -11.54 -16.29 17.07
CA LYS A 17 -11.67 -14.92 17.61
C LYS A 17 -10.39 -14.45 18.30
N GLY A 18 -10.07 -13.16 18.12
CA GLY A 18 -8.94 -12.49 18.75
C GLY A 18 -7.59 -12.79 18.10
N VAL A 19 -7.61 -13.43 16.92
CA VAL A 19 -6.40 -13.75 16.16
C VAL A 19 -6.33 -12.84 14.93
N THR A 20 -5.21 -12.15 14.78
CA THR A 20 -4.90 -11.35 13.59
C THR A 20 -3.60 -11.88 13.00
N ILE A 21 -3.64 -12.31 11.75
CA ILE A 21 -2.43 -12.72 11.01
C ILE A 21 -2.20 -11.74 9.87
N VAL A 22 -0.96 -11.26 9.76
CA VAL A 22 -0.53 -10.32 8.72
C VAL A 22 0.40 -11.01 7.74
N LYS A 23 0.10 -10.91 6.45
CA LYS A 23 0.96 -11.41 5.36
C LYS A 23 1.43 -10.23 4.50
N PRO A 24 2.66 -9.74 4.73
CA PRO A 24 3.21 -8.64 3.94
C PRO A 24 3.54 -9.11 2.53
N ILE A 25 3.19 -8.30 1.54
CA ILE A 25 3.36 -8.56 0.12
C ILE A 25 4.01 -7.36 -0.57
N VAL A 26 4.61 -7.64 -1.73
CA VAL A 26 5.07 -6.64 -2.68
C VAL A 26 4.37 -6.89 -3.99
N PHE A 27 3.79 -5.84 -4.55
CA PHE A 27 3.17 -5.89 -5.88
C PHE A 27 3.64 -4.71 -6.73
N GLY A 28 3.61 -4.89 -8.04
CA GLY A 28 4.02 -3.84 -8.94
C GLY A 28 4.47 -4.37 -10.29
N ASN A 29 5.29 -3.61 -10.99
CA ASN A 29 5.87 -4.03 -12.25
C ASN A 29 7.34 -3.64 -12.43
N VAL A 30 8.01 -4.41 -13.28
CA VAL A 30 9.23 -3.98 -13.97
C VAL A 30 8.93 -3.77 -15.46
N ALA A 31 9.64 -2.85 -16.11
CA ALA A 31 9.53 -2.63 -17.54
C ALA A 31 10.89 -2.34 -18.17
N ARG A 32 11.09 -2.81 -19.40
CA ARG A 32 12.30 -2.62 -20.19
C ARG A 32 11.93 -2.11 -21.56
N TYR A 33 12.52 -0.97 -21.93
CA TYR A 33 12.40 -0.40 -23.27
C TYR A 33 13.18 -1.26 -24.29
N PHE A 34 12.60 -1.49 -25.46
CA PHE A 34 13.25 -2.25 -26.55
C PHE A 34 14.38 -1.49 -27.24
N GLY A 35 14.50 -0.17 -27.02
CA GLY A 35 15.40 0.70 -27.78
C GLY A 35 14.77 1.27 -29.04
N LYS A 36 13.75 0.59 -29.58
CA LYS A 36 12.96 1.03 -30.73
C LYS A 36 11.51 0.57 -30.61
N LYS A 37 10.64 1.26 -31.34
CA LYS A 37 9.28 0.77 -31.60
C LYS A 37 9.37 -0.49 -32.47
N ARG A 38 8.61 -1.52 -32.13
CA ARG A 38 8.52 -2.73 -32.93
C ARG A 38 7.60 -2.48 -34.14
N GLU A 39 8.00 -2.97 -35.31
CA GLU A 39 7.28 -2.70 -36.57
C GLU A 39 5.92 -3.43 -36.65
N GLU A 40 5.80 -4.61 -36.06
CA GLU A 40 4.61 -5.48 -36.21
C GLU A 40 3.37 -4.96 -35.45
N ASP A 41 3.55 -4.48 -34.22
CA ASP A 41 2.48 -4.16 -33.26
C ASP A 41 2.65 -2.75 -32.66
N GLY A 42 3.75 -2.07 -32.96
CA GLY A 42 4.07 -0.77 -32.40
C GLY A 42 4.47 -0.79 -30.94
N HIS A 43 4.71 -1.95 -30.33
CA HIS A 43 5.09 -2.06 -28.93
C HIS A 43 6.49 -1.51 -28.69
N THR A 44 6.69 -0.89 -27.53
CA THR A 44 7.94 -0.21 -27.17
C THR A 44 8.61 -0.82 -25.96
N HIS A 45 7.84 -1.46 -25.08
CA HIS A 45 8.33 -2.03 -23.83
C HIS A 45 7.90 -3.49 -23.70
N GLN A 46 8.75 -4.27 -23.01
CA GLN A 46 8.32 -5.47 -22.30
C GLN A 46 8.15 -5.11 -20.83
N TRP A 47 7.12 -5.63 -20.19
CA TRP A 47 6.85 -5.40 -18.79
C TRP A 47 6.39 -6.69 -18.11
N SER A 48 6.71 -6.81 -16.83
CA SER A 48 6.24 -7.90 -15.97
C SER A 48 5.55 -7.31 -14.76
N VAL A 49 4.26 -7.61 -14.59
CA VAL A 49 3.49 -7.27 -13.37
C VAL A 49 3.47 -8.48 -12.45
N TYR A 50 3.59 -8.28 -11.14
CA TYR A 50 3.69 -9.39 -10.19
C TYR A 50 3.10 -9.07 -8.82
N VAL A 51 2.81 -10.14 -8.09
CA VAL A 51 2.63 -10.17 -6.64
C VAL A 51 3.59 -11.19 -6.06
N LYS A 52 4.29 -10.82 -5.00
CA LYS A 52 5.23 -11.70 -4.33
C LYS A 52 5.17 -11.44 -2.83
N PRO A 53 5.42 -12.43 -1.96
CA PRO A 53 5.43 -12.18 -0.54
C PRO A 53 6.61 -11.26 -0.19
N TYR A 54 6.52 -10.47 0.88
CA TYR A 54 7.64 -9.62 1.30
C TYR A 54 8.78 -10.47 1.89
N ARG A 55 8.42 -11.51 2.64
CA ARG A 55 9.36 -12.53 3.14
C ARG A 55 9.32 -13.75 2.24
N ASN A 56 10.41 -14.51 2.18
CA ASN A 56 10.46 -15.73 1.37
C ASN A 56 9.51 -16.79 1.94
N GLU A 57 8.32 -16.93 1.37
CA GLU A 57 7.33 -17.94 1.76
C GLU A 57 6.55 -18.42 0.54
N ASP A 58 6.02 -19.64 0.62
CA ASP A 58 5.15 -20.18 -0.41
C ASP A 58 3.72 -19.68 -0.21
N MET A 59 3.35 -18.64 -0.95
CA MET A 59 1.97 -18.13 -0.92
C MET A 59 0.96 -19.15 -1.41
N SER A 60 1.34 -20.15 -2.21
CA SER A 60 0.40 -21.19 -2.68
C SER A 60 -0.17 -22.04 -1.55
N ALA A 61 0.43 -21.97 -0.35
CA ALA A 61 -0.12 -22.60 0.85
C ALA A 61 -1.47 -22.00 1.27
N TYR A 62 -1.76 -20.74 0.96
CA TYR A 62 -2.99 -20.04 1.37
C TYR A 62 -3.68 -19.26 0.25
N VAL A 63 -2.99 -19.01 -0.87
CA VAL A 63 -3.54 -18.40 -2.09
C VAL A 63 -3.96 -19.48 -3.07
N LYS A 64 -5.21 -19.41 -3.53
CA LYS A 64 -5.77 -20.29 -4.56
C LYS A 64 -5.38 -19.84 -5.96
N LYS A 65 -5.48 -18.55 -6.23
CA LYS A 65 -5.14 -17.93 -7.52
C LYS A 65 -5.00 -16.42 -7.39
N ILE A 66 -4.22 -15.83 -8.28
CA ILE A 66 -4.13 -14.38 -8.49
C ILE A 66 -4.61 -14.09 -9.91
N GLN A 67 -5.49 -13.11 -10.02
CA GLN A 67 -6.07 -12.65 -11.27
C GLN A 67 -5.52 -11.26 -11.59
N PHE A 68 -5.01 -11.08 -12.81
CA PHE A 68 -4.54 -9.81 -13.33
C PHE A 68 -5.50 -9.39 -14.44
N LYS A 69 -6.30 -8.33 -14.19
CA LYS A 69 -7.14 -7.71 -15.21
C LYS A 69 -6.34 -6.60 -15.88
N LEU A 70 -5.95 -6.84 -17.13
CA LEU A 70 -5.29 -5.91 -18.02
C LEU A 70 -6.31 -4.99 -18.71
N HIS A 71 -5.82 -4.02 -19.49
CA HIS A 71 -6.65 -3.20 -20.36
C HIS A 71 -7.37 -4.07 -21.42
N GLU A 72 -8.59 -3.69 -21.79
CA GLU A 72 -9.47 -4.48 -22.68
C GLU A 72 -8.92 -4.70 -24.09
N SER A 73 -7.92 -3.91 -24.50
CA SER A 73 -7.20 -4.08 -25.76
C SER A 73 -6.32 -5.33 -25.81
N TYR A 74 -5.97 -5.93 -24.68
CA TYR A 74 -5.16 -7.16 -24.65
C TYR A 74 -6.04 -8.38 -24.92
N VAL A 75 -5.53 -9.32 -25.72
CA VAL A 75 -6.17 -10.62 -25.90
C VAL A 75 -6.22 -11.33 -24.55
N ASN A 76 -7.40 -11.83 -24.19
CA ASN A 76 -7.67 -12.40 -22.87
C ASN A 76 -7.20 -11.45 -21.75
N PRO A 77 -7.85 -10.29 -21.55
CA PRO A 77 -7.38 -9.29 -20.60
C PRO A 77 -7.43 -9.79 -19.16
N LEU A 78 -8.11 -10.91 -18.89
CA LEU A 78 -8.27 -11.50 -17.57
C LEU A 78 -7.32 -12.70 -17.40
N ARG A 79 -6.08 -12.43 -16.98
CA ARG A 79 -5.06 -13.46 -16.76
C ARG A 79 -5.20 -14.07 -15.37
N VAL A 80 -5.01 -15.38 -15.24
CA VAL A 80 -5.10 -16.09 -13.97
C VAL A 80 -3.84 -16.92 -13.76
N VAL A 81 -3.19 -16.73 -12.60
CA VAL A 81 -1.99 -17.46 -12.18
C VAL A 81 -2.31 -18.21 -10.89
N THR A 82 -2.08 -19.52 -10.88
CA THR A 82 -2.43 -20.40 -9.75
C THR A 82 -1.22 -20.92 -8.97
N LYS A 83 0.00 -20.65 -9.46
CA LYS A 83 1.25 -21.13 -8.85
C LYS A 83 2.32 -20.03 -8.93
N PRO A 84 3.24 -19.95 -7.96
CA PRO A 84 4.35 -19.01 -8.03
C PRO A 84 5.31 -19.35 -9.19
N PRO A 85 6.03 -18.36 -9.75
CA PRO A 85 5.92 -16.93 -9.48
C PRO A 85 4.59 -16.35 -9.98
N TYR A 86 3.94 -15.51 -9.17
CA TYR A 86 2.66 -14.88 -9.54
C TYR A 86 2.91 -13.63 -10.36
N GLU A 87 3.28 -13.83 -11.62
CA GLU A 87 3.63 -12.76 -12.54
C GLU A 87 3.04 -12.97 -13.94
N ILE A 88 2.86 -11.88 -14.66
CA ILE A 88 2.49 -11.86 -16.07
C ILE A 88 3.47 -10.96 -16.80
N THR A 89 4.13 -11.52 -17.82
CA THR A 89 4.97 -10.77 -18.76
C THR A 89 4.21 -10.51 -20.05
N GLU A 90 4.23 -9.26 -20.48
CA GLU A 90 3.58 -8.79 -21.69
C GLU A 90 4.39 -7.69 -22.36
N THR A 91 3.92 -7.25 -23.52
CA THR A 91 4.53 -6.14 -24.25
C THR A 91 3.49 -5.07 -24.57
N GLY A 92 3.92 -3.82 -24.65
CA GLY A 92 3.00 -2.72 -24.91
C GLY A 92 3.70 -1.38 -25.04
N TRP A 93 2.90 -0.33 -25.18
CA TRP A 93 3.37 1.05 -25.36
C TRP A 93 2.75 2.06 -24.40
N GLY A 94 1.63 1.71 -23.75
CA GLY A 94 0.88 2.60 -22.87
C GLY A 94 0.91 2.15 -21.41
N GLU A 95 0.81 3.13 -20.51
CA GLU A 95 0.57 2.94 -19.08
C GLU A 95 -0.93 2.86 -18.80
N PHE A 96 -1.36 1.93 -17.95
CA PHE A 96 -2.78 1.73 -17.61
C PHE A 96 -2.91 1.05 -16.24
N GLU A 97 -4.09 1.14 -15.63
CA GLU A 97 -4.36 0.46 -14.36
C GLU A 97 -4.58 -1.04 -14.56
N ILE A 98 -3.82 -1.85 -13.82
CA ILE A 98 -3.98 -3.29 -13.70
C ILE A 98 -4.68 -3.58 -12.37
N ILE A 99 -5.81 -4.28 -12.43
CA ILE A 99 -6.51 -4.73 -11.23
C ILE A 99 -6.02 -6.14 -10.87
N ILE A 100 -5.46 -6.28 -9.69
CA ILE A 100 -4.90 -7.54 -9.18
C ILE A 100 -5.83 -8.08 -8.11
N LYS A 101 -6.38 -9.27 -8.30
CA LYS A 101 -7.31 -9.90 -7.35
C LYS A 101 -6.76 -11.22 -6.83
N ILE A 102 -6.51 -11.28 -5.53
CA ILE A 102 -5.93 -12.43 -4.82
C ILE A 102 -7.08 -13.21 -4.18
N PHE A 103 -7.23 -14.48 -4.57
CA PHE A 103 -8.22 -15.39 -4.01
C PHE A 103 -7.54 -16.39 -3.09
N PHE A 104 -8.15 -16.67 -1.94
CA PHE A 104 -7.62 -17.60 -0.96
C PHE A 104 -8.15 -19.02 -1.17
N ILE A 105 -7.44 -20.00 -0.62
CA ILE A 105 -7.85 -21.41 -0.62
C ILE A 105 -9.17 -21.56 0.14
N ASP A 106 -9.28 -20.90 1.29
CA ASP A 106 -10.53 -20.84 2.04
C ASP A 106 -11.53 -19.92 1.31
N PRO A 107 -12.66 -20.45 0.81
CA PRO A 107 -13.69 -19.64 0.16
C PRO A 107 -14.41 -18.68 1.10
N ASN A 108 -14.32 -18.89 2.42
CA ASN A 108 -14.91 -18.02 3.44
C ASN A 108 -14.08 -16.76 3.70
N GLU A 109 -12.87 -16.67 3.14
CA GLU A 109 -12.07 -15.45 3.16
C GLU A 109 -12.29 -14.60 1.91
N ARG A 110 -12.53 -13.30 2.14
CA ARG A 110 -12.83 -12.36 1.06
C ARG A 110 -11.58 -12.12 0.21
N PRO A 111 -11.68 -12.15 -1.14
CA PRO A 111 -10.55 -11.82 -2.01
C PRO A 111 -10.02 -10.39 -1.77
N VAL A 112 -8.70 -10.25 -1.81
CA VAL A 112 -8.01 -8.94 -1.77
C VAL A 112 -7.94 -8.38 -3.18
N THR A 113 -8.18 -7.08 -3.34
CA THR A 113 -8.09 -6.38 -4.64
C THR A 113 -7.09 -5.23 -4.50
N LEU A 114 -6.09 -5.21 -5.39
CA LEU A 114 -5.06 -4.19 -5.48
C LEU A 114 -5.19 -3.49 -6.84
N TYR A 115 -4.82 -2.21 -6.88
CA TYR A 115 -4.84 -1.39 -8.09
C TYR A 115 -3.42 -0.91 -8.34
N HIS A 116 -2.87 -1.26 -9.51
CA HIS A 116 -1.50 -0.92 -9.87
C HIS A 116 -1.48 -0.18 -11.21
N LEU A 117 -1.02 1.07 -11.21
CA LEU A 117 -0.76 1.78 -12.46
C LEU A 117 0.54 1.26 -13.08
N LEU A 118 0.45 0.57 -14.21
CA LEU A 118 1.61 0.04 -14.93
C LEU A 118 2.53 1.19 -15.33
N LYS A 119 3.79 1.16 -14.87
CA LYS A 119 4.79 2.18 -15.17
C LYS A 119 5.79 1.68 -16.21
N LEU A 120 5.87 2.37 -17.34
CA LEU A 120 6.79 2.09 -18.44
C LEU A 120 7.89 3.15 -18.54
N PHE A 121 7.59 4.39 -18.17
CA PHE A 121 8.49 5.53 -18.34
C PHE A 121 9.12 5.98 -17.01
N GLN A 122 10.35 6.48 -17.08
CA GLN A 122 11.05 7.07 -15.93
C GLN A 122 10.47 8.44 -15.61
N SER A 123 10.28 8.74 -14.33
CA SER A 123 9.84 10.06 -13.86
C SER A 123 10.97 11.08 -13.75
N ASP A 124 12.23 10.66 -13.80
CA ASP A 124 13.35 11.48 -13.35
C ASP A 124 14.33 11.78 -14.50
N SER A 125 14.69 13.06 -14.62
CA SER A 125 15.73 13.60 -15.50
C SER A 125 17.15 13.28 -15.04
N SER A 126 17.37 12.10 -14.43
CA SER A 126 18.71 11.66 -14.04
C SER A 126 19.53 11.37 -15.30
N ALA A 127 20.75 11.90 -15.37
CA ALA A 127 21.65 11.87 -16.55
C ALA A 127 22.06 10.46 -17.04
N MET A 128 21.56 9.40 -16.41
CA MET A 128 21.80 8.01 -16.79
C MET A 128 20.45 7.29 -16.97
N PRO A 129 20.03 6.97 -18.20
CA PRO A 129 18.82 6.20 -18.42
C PRO A 129 18.99 4.81 -17.78
N LYS A 130 18.26 4.51 -16.69
CA LYS A 130 18.22 3.13 -16.19
C LYS A 130 17.60 2.26 -17.29
N LYS A 131 18.18 1.08 -17.58
CA LYS A 131 17.64 0.18 -18.61
C LYS A 131 16.28 -0.42 -18.24
N THR A 132 15.95 -0.40 -16.95
CA THR A 132 14.74 -0.99 -16.38
C THR A 132 14.03 0.03 -15.51
N VAL A 133 12.71 0.16 -15.71
CA VAL A 133 11.80 0.90 -14.85
C VAL A 133 11.23 -0.08 -13.82
N VAL A 134 11.20 0.34 -12.57
CA VAL A 134 10.67 -0.44 -11.45
C VAL A 134 9.62 0.43 -10.76
N SER A 135 8.44 -0.13 -10.53
CA SER A 135 7.38 0.47 -9.73
C SER A 135 6.78 -0.60 -8.84
N GLU A 136 7.24 -0.69 -7.60
CA GLU A 136 6.75 -1.65 -6.60
C GLU A 136 6.18 -0.93 -5.38
N PHE A 137 5.20 -1.58 -4.76
CA PHE A 137 4.53 -1.12 -3.56
C PHE A 137 4.50 -2.25 -2.52
N TYR A 138 4.67 -1.86 -1.27
CA TYR A 138 4.47 -2.74 -0.11
C TYR A 138 3.02 -2.65 0.35
N ASP A 139 2.43 -3.79 0.70
CA ASP A 139 1.11 -3.86 1.31
C ASP A 139 1.01 -5.06 2.27
N GLU A 140 -0.04 -5.11 3.08
CA GLU A 140 -0.27 -6.13 4.09
C GLU A 140 -1.66 -6.76 3.94
N MET A 141 -1.70 -8.07 3.68
CA MET A 141 -2.96 -8.81 3.74
C MET A 141 -3.27 -9.13 5.21
N ILE A 142 -4.36 -8.54 5.72
CA ILE A 142 -4.81 -8.72 7.10
C ILE A 142 -5.90 -9.78 7.17
N PHE A 143 -5.64 -10.85 7.91
CA PHE A 143 -6.61 -11.89 8.22
C PHE A 143 -7.08 -11.72 9.66
N GLN A 144 -8.19 -11.01 9.84
CA GLN A 144 -8.83 -10.82 11.13
C GLN A 144 -9.79 -11.96 11.43
N ASP A 145 -9.63 -12.60 12.58
CA ASP A 145 -10.38 -13.77 13.02
C ASP A 145 -10.50 -14.82 11.90
N PRO A 146 -9.35 -15.33 11.37
CA PRO A 146 -9.36 -16.28 10.27
C PRO A 146 -10.06 -17.57 10.69
N THR A 147 -10.54 -18.33 9.72
CA THR A 147 -11.02 -19.69 10.00
C THR A 147 -9.89 -20.56 10.58
N ALA A 148 -10.22 -21.60 11.35
CA ALA A 148 -9.21 -22.52 11.89
C ALA A 148 -8.35 -23.15 10.78
N MET A 149 -8.97 -23.48 9.64
CA MET A 149 -8.25 -23.94 8.45
C MET A 149 -7.30 -22.87 7.91
N MET A 150 -7.78 -21.64 7.70
CA MET A 150 -6.97 -20.56 7.15
C MET A 150 -5.82 -20.19 8.08
N GLN A 151 -6.05 -20.18 9.40
CA GLN A 151 -5.01 -19.99 10.40
C GLN A 151 -3.88 -21.03 10.25
N GLN A 152 -4.22 -22.30 10.04
CA GLN A 152 -3.23 -23.36 9.83
C GLN A 152 -2.45 -23.14 8.53
N LEU A 153 -3.12 -22.78 7.43
CA LEU A 153 -2.50 -22.51 6.13
C LEU A 153 -1.53 -21.31 6.19
N LEU A 154 -1.93 -20.25 6.89
CA LEU A 154 -1.13 -19.03 7.05
C LEU A 154 0.11 -19.25 7.91
N THR A 155 0.06 -20.13 8.91
CA THR A 155 1.16 -20.34 9.86
C THR A 155 2.13 -21.46 9.47
N THR A 156 1.68 -22.40 8.62
CA THR A 156 2.47 -23.58 8.22
C THR A 156 3.25 -23.37 6.91
N SER A 157 3.16 -22.19 6.29
CA SER A 157 3.83 -21.94 5.01
C SER A 157 5.35 -22.15 5.12
N ARG A 158 5.92 -22.78 4.09
CA ARG A 158 7.36 -23.07 3.99
C ARG A 158 8.05 -22.02 3.14
N GLN A 159 9.37 -21.90 3.28
CA GLN A 159 10.17 -21.05 2.39
C GLN A 159 10.23 -21.67 0.98
N LEU A 160 10.14 -20.85 -0.08
CA LEU A 160 10.22 -21.31 -1.48
C LEU A 160 11.66 -21.62 -1.90
N THR A 161 12.63 -20.86 -1.40
CA THR A 161 14.04 -20.98 -1.80
C THR A 161 14.96 -20.83 -0.58
N LEU A 162 16.17 -21.38 -0.67
CA LEU A 162 17.22 -21.22 0.36
C LEU A 162 18.04 -19.92 0.21
N GLY A 163 17.80 -19.15 -0.87
CA GLY A 163 18.59 -17.97 -1.24
C GLY A 163 18.04 -16.65 -0.69
N ALA A 164 18.85 -15.59 -0.81
CA ALA A 164 18.44 -14.23 -0.48
C ALA A 164 17.26 -13.80 -1.37
N TYR A 165 16.13 -13.50 -0.74
CA TYR A 165 14.93 -13.07 -1.42
C TYR A 165 14.95 -11.55 -1.54
N LYS A 166 15.23 -11.05 -2.75
CA LYS A 166 15.50 -9.63 -3.02
C LYS A 166 14.31 -8.96 -3.71
N HIS A 167 14.00 -7.75 -3.27
CA HIS A 167 13.05 -6.84 -3.92
C HIS A 167 13.81 -5.86 -4.81
N GLU A 168 13.18 -5.38 -5.90
CA GLU A 168 13.84 -4.39 -6.76
C GLU A 168 13.90 -3.03 -6.04
N THR A 169 12.95 -2.79 -5.13
CA THR A 169 12.89 -1.63 -4.25
C THR A 169 13.48 -1.94 -2.87
N GLU A 170 14.40 -1.09 -2.42
CA GLU A 170 14.97 -1.13 -1.07
C GLU A 170 13.95 -0.54 -0.06
N PHE A 171 12.98 -1.35 0.35
CA PHE A 171 11.88 -0.92 1.24
C PHE A 171 12.36 -0.40 2.60
N GLY A 172 13.48 -0.91 3.13
CA GLY A 172 14.03 -0.44 4.41
C GLY A 172 14.52 1.01 4.36
N GLU A 173 15.21 1.39 3.27
CA GLU A 173 15.62 2.79 3.07
C GLU A 173 14.42 3.70 2.81
N LEU A 174 13.43 3.19 2.07
CA LEU A 174 12.19 3.92 1.79
C LEU A 174 11.41 4.19 3.08
N GLU A 175 11.28 3.19 3.97
CA GLU A 175 10.64 3.32 5.28
C GLU A 175 11.37 4.37 6.13
N GLN A 176 12.69 4.26 6.27
CA GLN A 176 13.49 5.20 7.06
C GLN A 176 13.32 6.64 6.59
N ARG A 177 13.46 6.88 5.28
CA ARG A 177 13.27 8.21 4.68
C ARG A 177 11.85 8.72 4.85
N THR A 178 10.85 7.85 4.74
CA THR A 178 9.44 8.22 4.91
C THR A 178 9.15 8.60 6.36
N LYS A 179 9.69 7.83 7.31
CA LYS A 179 9.58 8.10 8.75
C LYS A 179 10.22 9.44 9.12
N GLU A 180 11.42 9.72 8.63
CA GLU A 180 12.11 11.00 8.85
C GLU A 180 11.29 12.19 8.32
N LYS A 181 10.72 12.06 7.11
CA LYS A 181 9.83 13.09 6.54
C LYS A 181 8.58 13.28 7.39
N LEU A 182 7.98 12.20 7.87
CA LEU A 182 6.78 12.24 8.70
C LEU A 182 7.05 12.89 10.06
N GLU A 183 8.17 12.55 10.72
CA GLU A 183 8.58 13.16 11.98
C GLU A 183 8.86 14.65 11.81
N ALA A 184 9.52 15.05 10.72
CA ALA A 184 9.74 16.45 10.40
C ALA A 184 8.41 17.21 10.17
N ALA A 185 7.47 16.62 9.44
CA ALA A 185 6.14 17.20 9.21
C ALA A 185 5.36 17.35 10.53
N LYS A 186 5.34 16.30 11.36
CA LYS A 186 4.69 16.32 12.68
C LYS A 186 5.27 17.41 13.58
N LYS A 187 6.59 17.59 13.57
CA LYS A 187 7.26 18.64 14.35
C LYS A 187 6.83 20.04 13.90
N ARG A 188 6.79 20.31 12.59
CA ARG A 188 6.33 21.60 12.04
C ARG A 188 4.89 21.89 12.42
N THR A 189 3.98 20.94 12.19
CA THR A 189 2.57 21.10 12.56
C THR A 189 2.40 21.34 14.06
N SER A 190 3.17 20.65 14.91
CA SER A 190 3.11 20.86 16.36
C SER A 190 3.62 22.25 16.78
N GLN A 191 4.64 22.77 16.11
CA GLN A 191 5.15 24.13 16.33
C GLN A 191 4.11 25.17 15.92
N GLU A 192 3.53 25.05 14.72
CA GLU A 192 2.47 25.95 14.24
C GLU A 192 1.24 25.94 15.16
N ILE A 193 0.82 24.76 15.64
CA ILE A 193 -0.28 24.65 16.61
C ILE A 193 0.06 25.40 17.91
N THR A 194 1.30 25.32 18.37
CA THR A 194 1.74 25.99 19.60
C THR A 194 1.73 27.50 19.41
N GLU A 195 2.31 28.00 18.31
CA GLU A 195 2.31 29.43 17.97
C GLU A 195 0.88 29.99 17.84
N LEU A 196 -0.03 29.26 17.19
CA LEU A 196 -1.42 29.68 17.05
C LEU A 196 -2.16 29.69 18.40
N LYS A 197 -1.87 28.73 19.29
CA LYS A 197 -2.42 28.71 20.66
C LYS A 197 -1.93 29.91 21.47
N ASP A 198 -0.65 30.24 21.38
CA ASP A 198 -0.07 31.37 22.10
C ASP A 198 -0.62 32.71 21.58
N ARG A 199 -0.73 32.87 20.25
CA ARG A 199 -1.37 34.05 19.64
C ARG A 199 -2.84 34.17 20.03
N LEU A 200 -3.57 33.06 20.09
CA LEU A 200 -4.98 33.05 20.53
C LEU A 200 -5.09 33.46 22.00
N LYS A 201 -4.20 32.96 22.87
CA LYS A 201 -4.15 33.33 24.28
C LYS A 201 -3.86 34.83 24.45
N ALA A 202 -2.82 35.34 23.80
CA ALA A 202 -2.47 36.76 23.84
C ALA A 202 -3.60 37.65 23.31
N SER A 203 -4.26 37.23 22.22
CA SER A 203 -5.42 37.96 21.68
C SER A 203 -6.59 37.99 22.67
N ARG A 204 -6.88 36.89 23.37
CA ARG A 204 -7.92 36.85 24.42
C ARG A 204 -7.59 37.74 25.60
N GLU A 205 -6.33 37.74 26.04
CA GLU A 205 -5.86 38.61 27.12
C GLU A 205 -5.99 40.09 26.74
N ASN A 206 -5.59 40.45 25.51
CA ASN A 206 -5.77 41.81 24.98
C ASN A 206 -7.25 42.22 24.89
N ILE A 207 -8.14 41.33 24.41
CA ILE A 207 -9.59 41.60 24.36
C ILE A 207 -10.13 41.85 25.78
N ASN A 208 -9.71 41.05 26.76
CA ASN A 208 -10.16 41.22 28.14
C ASN A 208 -9.64 42.52 28.74
N HIS A 209 -8.39 42.89 28.47
CA HIS A 209 -7.81 44.16 28.92
C HIS A 209 -8.57 45.36 28.34
N LEU A 210 -8.78 45.40 27.02
CA LEU A 210 -9.51 46.48 26.35
C LEU A 210 -10.95 46.59 26.84
N LYS A 211 -11.65 45.46 27.05
CA LYS A 211 -12.99 45.46 27.66
C LYS A 211 -12.99 46.06 29.06
N GLY A 212 -11.96 45.80 29.86
CA GLY A 212 -11.81 46.37 31.19
C GLY A 212 -11.59 47.88 31.16
N GLU A 213 -10.80 48.39 30.21
CA GLU A 213 -10.60 49.83 30.04
C GLU A 213 -11.85 50.56 29.55
N ILE A 214 -12.56 49.99 28.56
CA ILE A 214 -13.84 50.55 28.07
C ILE A 214 -14.82 50.72 29.24
N ARG A 215 -14.97 49.69 30.07
CA ARG A 215 -15.87 49.75 31.24
C ARG A 215 -15.48 50.84 32.24
N ARG A 216 -14.18 51.03 32.51
CA ARG A 216 -13.72 52.12 33.40
C ARG A 216 -14.04 53.50 32.81
N LEU A 217 -13.81 53.68 31.50
CA LEU A 217 -14.08 54.94 30.82
C LEU A 217 -15.58 55.26 30.76
N GLU A 218 -16.43 54.24 30.63
CA GLU A 218 -17.90 54.39 30.73
C GLU A 218 -18.32 54.82 32.14
N GLU A 219 -17.77 54.19 33.19
CA GLU A 219 -18.05 54.55 34.59
C GLU A 219 -17.56 55.98 34.97
N ASP A 220 -16.41 56.41 34.43
CA ASP A 220 -15.87 57.77 34.64
C ASP A 220 -16.60 58.85 33.82
N GLY A 221 -17.23 58.48 32.70
CA GLY A 221 -18.03 59.36 31.86
C GLY A 221 -19.36 59.74 32.50
N ASP A 222 -20.05 58.76 33.09
CA ASP A 222 -21.33 58.96 33.81
C ASP A 222 -21.17 59.87 35.05
N HIS A 223 -20.00 59.88 35.68
CA HIS A 223 -19.71 60.75 36.83
C HIS A 223 -19.45 62.22 36.47
N LYS A 224 -19.26 62.56 35.19
CA LYS A 224 -19.04 63.95 34.73
C LYS A 224 -20.28 64.62 34.15
N GLU A 225 -21.36 63.88 33.91
CA GLU A 225 -22.64 64.41 33.39
C GLU A 225 -23.70 64.67 34.49
N HIS A 226 -23.34 64.55 35.78
CA HIS A 226 -24.19 64.89 36.92
C HIS A 226 -23.69 66.08 37.74
#